data_AF-A0A2N5K892-F1
#
_entry.id   AF-A0A2N5K892-F1
#
_cell.length_a   1.000
_cell.length_b   1.000
_cell.length_c   1.000
_cell.angle_alpha   90.00
_cell.angle_beta   90.00
_cell.angle_gamma   90.00
#
_symmetry.space_group_name_H-M   'P 1'
#
loop_
_entity.id
_entity.type
_entity.pdbx_description
1 polymer ?
#
loop_
_entity_poly.entity_id
_entity_poly.type
_entity_poly.pdbx_seq_one_letter_code
_entity_poly.pdbx_strand_id
1 'polypeptide(L)'
;MKTEKLVFSSRLSGVSLILMLGAILAGLLLFRINLLALRMVETTRYPYQYDPTEGIILSEVRLLADGVNIYAPFTPDQFISAPYTPLYYMLLTPPMKLFGPSFTWGRLLALAAALAIAGLIWALLAPRLGRW
;
A
#
# COMPACT_ATOMS: atom_id res chain seq x y z
N MET A 1 2.51 -48.72 -31.37
CA MET A 1 1.42 -47.78 -31.73
C MET A 1 0.39 -47.50 -30.62
N LYS A 2 0.10 -48.42 -29.67
CA LYS A 2 -0.81 -48.14 -28.53
C LYS A 2 -0.17 -47.34 -27.38
N THR A 3 1.12 -47.53 -27.13
CA THR A 3 1.88 -46.89 -26.04
C THR A 3 2.09 -45.39 -26.23
N GLU A 4 2.30 -44.92 -27.46
CA GLU A 4 2.47 -43.48 -27.74
C GLU A 4 1.20 -42.66 -27.51
N LYS A 5 0.02 -43.22 -27.83
CA LYS A 5 -1.27 -42.54 -27.59
C LYS A 5 -1.58 -42.37 -26.09
N LEU A 6 -1.20 -43.33 -25.25
CA LEU A 6 -1.36 -43.28 -23.79
C LEU A 6 -0.42 -42.25 -23.12
N VAL A 7 0.80 -42.10 -23.63
CA VAL A 7 1.75 -41.08 -23.14
C VAL A 7 1.35 -39.68 -23.60
N PHE A 8 0.78 -39.54 -24.80
CA PHE A 8 0.28 -38.27 -25.31
C PHE A 8 -0.96 -37.79 -24.51
N SER A 9 -1.91 -38.67 -24.22
CA SER A 9 -3.12 -38.31 -23.45
C SER A 9 -2.81 -37.93 -21.99
N SER A 10 -1.82 -38.57 -21.36
CA SER A 10 -1.42 -38.26 -19.98
C SER A 10 -0.62 -36.96 -19.85
N ARG A 11 0.10 -36.55 -20.90
CA ARG A 11 0.76 -35.23 -20.98
C ARG A 11 -0.25 -34.10 -21.21
N LEU A 12 -1.27 -34.33 -22.04
CA LEU A 12 -2.39 -33.40 -22.24
C LEU A 12 -3.20 -33.13 -20.96
N SER A 13 -3.38 -34.13 -20.11
CA SER A 13 -4.05 -33.95 -18.81
C SER A 13 -3.21 -33.15 -17.81
N GLY A 14 -1.88 -33.32 -17.83
CA GLY A 14 -0.96 -32.56 -16.98
C GLY A 14 -0.88 -31.07 -17.33
N VAL A 15 -0.76 -30.74 -18.62
CA VAL A 15 -0.76 -29.34 -19.09
C VAL A 15 -2.10 -28.67 -18.77
N SER A 16 -3.22 -29.36 -19.00
CA SER A 16 -4.55 -28.84 -18.70
C SER A 16 -4.73 -28.56 -17.20
N LEU A 17 -4.20 -29.42 -16.32
CA LEU A 17 -4.22 -29.20 -14.88
C LEU A 17 -3.39 -27.97 -14.49
N ILE A 18 -2.18 -27.80 -15.04
CA ILE A 18 -1.32 -26.64 -14.76
C ILE A 18 -2.00 -25.34 -15.21
N LEU A 19 -2.60 -25.33 -16.40
CA LEU A 19 -3.32 -24.16 -16.91
C LEU A 19 -4.56 -23.85 -16.04
N MET A 20 -5.29 -24.87 -15.61
CA MET A 20 -6.45 -24.70 -14.72
C MET A 20 -6.01 -24.13 -13.37
N LEU A 21 -4.95 -24.66 -12.77
CA LEU A 21 -4.40 -24.14 -11.51
C LEU A 21 -3.89 -22.71 -11.68
N GLY A 22 -3.19 -22.41 -12.78
CA GLY A 22 -2.74 -21.06 -13.11
C GLY A 22 -3.91 -20.08 -13.25
N ALA A 23 -4.98 -20.48 -13.94
CA ALA A 23 -6.18 -19.67 -14.09
C ALA A 23 -6.90 -19.44 -12.75
N ILE A 24 -6.99 -20.47 -11.90
CA ILE A 24 -7.57 -20.36 -10.55
C ILE A 24 -6.74 -19.38 -9.70
N LEU A 25 -5.41 -19.53 -9.69
CA LEU A 25 -4.53 -18.64 -8.92
C LEU A 25 -4.60 -17.20 -9.43
N ALA A 26 -4.62 -16.99 -10.76
CA ALA A 26 -4.80 -15.68 -11.35
C ALA A 26 -6.16 -15.08 -10.99
N GLY A 27 -7.24 -15.88 -11.04
CA GLY A 27 -8.58 -15.46 -10.64
C GLY A 27 -8.65 -15.04 -9.17
N LEU A 28 -8.08 -15.85 -8.26
CA LEU A 28 -8.00 -15.52 -6.83
C LEU A 28 -7.18 -14.25 -6.58
N LEU A 29 -6.07 -14.08 -7.29
CA LEU A 29 -5.24 -12.87 -7.19
C LEU A 29 -6.03 -11.63 -7.63
N LEU A 30 -6.68 -11.67 -8.79
CA LEU A 30 -7.52 -10.58 -9.29
C LEU A 30 -8.67 -10.25 -8.34
N PHE A 31 -9.32 -11.27 -7.78
CA PHE A 31 -10.36 -11.09 -6.77
C PHE A 31 -9.82 -10.38 -5.52
N ARG A 32 -8.66 -10.78 -5.01
CA ARG A 32 -8.03 -10.13 -3.84
C ARG A 32 -7.61 -8.69 -4.12
N ILE A 33 -7.07 -8.42 -5.31
CA ILE A 33 -6.73 -7.06 -5.74
C ILE A 33 -8.00 -6.19 -5.80
N ASN A 34 -9.11 -6.73 -6.33
CA ASN A 34 -10.37 -6.00 -6.40
C ASN A 34 -10.91 -5.64 -5.00
N LEU A 35 -10.94 -6.61 -4.07
CA LEU A 35 -11.34 -6.36 -2.69
C LEU A 35 -10.46 -5.30 -2.01
N LEU A 36 -9.15 -5.37 -2.22
CA LEU A 36 -8.22 -4.38 -1.69
C LEU A 36 -8.51 -2.99 -2.25
N ALA A 37 -8.74 -2.87 -3.56
CA ALA A 37 -9.06 -1.60 -4.21
C ALA A 37 -10.36 -0.98 -3.65
N LEU A 38 -11.42 -1.78 -3.51
CA LEU A 38 -12.67 -1.34 -2.90
C LEU A 38 -12.46 -0.86 -1.46
N ARG A 39 -11.73 -1.65 -0.66
CA ARG A 39 -11.42 -1.27 0.72
C ARG A 39 -10.63 0.03 0.81
N MET A 40 -9.67 0.24 -0.08
CA MET A 40 -8.88 1.47 -0.12
C MET A 40 -9.76 2.69 -0.46
N VAL A 41 -10.71 2.55 -1.39
CA VAL A 41 -11.67 3.63 -1.71
C VAL A 41 -12.56 3.95 -0.51
N GLU A 42 -13.12 2.92 0.14
CA GLU A 42 -13.94 3.09 1.34
C GLU A 42 -13.16 3.77 2.46
N THR A 43 -11.99 3.23 2.81
CA THR A 43 -11.15 3.77 3.88
C THR A 43 -10.68 5.19 3.56
N THR A 44 -10.32 5.50 2.31
CA THR A 44 -9.87 6.86 1.96
C THR A 44 -10.98 7.91 2.06
N ARG A 45 -12.23 7.51 1.79
CA ARG A 45 -13.43 8.37 1.89
C ARG A 45 -14.00 8.47 3.29
N TYR A 46 -13.72 7.50 4.15
CA TYR A 46 -14.24 7.48 5.51
C TYR A 46 -13.67 8.66 6.32
N PRO A 47 -14.50 9.59 6.81
CA PRO A 47 -14.03 10.87 7.35
C PRO A 47 -13.49 10.78 8.77
N TYR A 48 -13.62 9.62 9.42
CA TYR A 48 -13.17 9.42 10.79
C TYR A 48 -11.91 8.57 10.85
N GLN A 49 -11.30 8.60 12.03
CA GLN A 49 -10.14 7.82 12.36
C GLN A 49 -10.41 6.33 12.21
N TYR A 50 -9.48 5.63 11.57
CA TYR A 50 -9.50 4.18 11.37
C TYR A 50 -8.41 3.50 12.18
N ASP A 51 -7.25 4.15 12.32
CA ASP A 51 -6.11 3.68 13.12
C ASP A 51 -5.78 4.67 14.25
N PRO A 52 -5.46 4.21 15.48
CA PRO A 52 -5.11 5.06 16.62
C PRO A 52 -4.04 6.13 16.35
N THR A 53 -3.08 5.84 15.46
CA THR A 53 -1.98 6.75 15.14
C THR A 53 -2.39 7.86 14.17
N GLU A 54 -3.45 7.68 13.37
CA GLU A 54 -3.89 8.70 12.40
C GLU A 54 -4.28 10.01 13.08
N GLY A 55 -4.92 9.94 14.27
CA GLY A 55 -5.28 11.12 15.05
C GLY A 55 -4.05 11.86 15.59
N ILE A 56 -3.03 11.11 16.03
CA ILE A 56 -1.76 11.65 16.52
C ILE A 56 -1.02 12.35 15.37
N ILE A 57 -0.91 11.69 14.22
CA ILE A 57 -0.29 12.27 13.03
C ILE A 57 -1.03 13.54 12.60
N LEU A 58 -2.37 13.51 12.57
CA LEU A 58 -3.17 14.64 12.13
C LEU A 58 -2.98 15.86 13.05
N SER A 59 -2.89 15.65 14.36
CA SER A 59 -2.62 16.73 15.32
C SER A 59 -1.20 17.29 15.16
N GLU A 60 -0.21 16.45 14.91
CA GLU A 60 1.18 16.86 14.65
C GLU A 60 1.31 17.64 13.34
N VAL A 61 0.64 17.19 12.26
CA VAL A 61 0.57 17.94 10.99
C VAL A 61 -0.10 19.28 11.21
N ARG A 62 -1.14 19.35 12.05
CA ARG A 62 -1.81 20.61 12.39
C ARG A 62 -0.87 21.55 13.13
N LEU A 63 -0.17 21.06 14.16
CA LEU A 63 0.83 21.83 14.90
C LEU A 63 1.93 22.36 13.97
N LEU A 64 2.46 21.52 13.09
CA LEU A 64 3.46 21.93 12.10
C LEU A 64 2.91 22.96 11.11
N ALA A 65 1.64 22.81 10.69
CA ALA A 65 0.97 23.79 9.84
C ALA A 65 0.83 25.16 10.51
N ASP A 66 0.59 25.17 11.82
CA ASP A 66 0.52 26.37 12.66
C ASP A 66 1.92 26.92 13.03
N GLY A 67 3.00 26.31 12.54
CA GLY A 67 4.38 26.77 12.75
C GLY A 67 5.04 26.26 14.02
N VAL A 68 4.40 25.34 14.74
CA VAL A 68 4.98 24.70 15.93
C VAL A 68 6.02 23.67 15.52
N ASN A 69 7.20 23.72 16.16
CA ASN A 69 8.24 22.73 15.95
C ASN A 69 7.87 21.42 16.67
N ILE A 70 7.38 20.43 15.91
CA ILE A 70 7.00 19.10 16.43
C ILE A 70 8.18 18.22 16.86
N TYR A 71 9.42 18.64 16.56
CA TYR A 71 10.66 17.99 16.97
C TYR A 71 11.40 18.78 18.05
N ALA A 72 10.72 19.70 18.73
CA ALA A 72 11.31 20.42 19.86
C ALA A 72 11.67 19.45 21.00
N PRO A 73 12.69 19.76 21.81
CA PRO A 73 13.00 18.98 23.01
C PRO A 73 11.78 18.89 23.94
N PHE A 74 11.66 17.76 24.62
CA PHE A 74 10.56 17.50 25.55
C PHE A 74 10.58 18.50 26.72
N THR A 75 9.40 19.01 27.08
CA THR A 75 9.21 19.85 28.28
C THR A 75 8.08 19.27 29.15
N PRO A 76 7.97 19.64 30.44
CA PRO A 76 6.88 19.17 31.30
C PRO A 76 5.48 19.53 30.79
N ASP A 77 5.37 20.62 30.03
CA ASP A 77 4.14 21.17 29.47
C ASP A 77 3.89 20.75 28.01
N GLN A 78 4.88 20.20 27.32
CA GLN A 78 4.77 19.85 25.91
C GLN A 78 5.54 18.56 25.58
N PHE A 79 4.79 17.53 25.19
CA PHE A 79 5.31 16.30 24.63
C PHE A 79 4.64 16.02 23.28
N ILE A 80 5.45 15.95 22.22
CA ILE A 80 5.02 15.58 20.87
C ILE A 80 5.82 14.35 20.46
N SER A 81 5.14 13.28 20.05
CA SER A 81 5.81 12.02 19.73
C SER A 81 6.55 12.07 18.39
N ALA A 82 5.94 12.71 17.39
CA ALA A 82 6.40 12.79 16.00
C ALA A 82 7.04 11.47 15.51
N PRO A 83 6.31 10.33 15.49
CA PRO A 83 6.89 9.00 15.23
C PRO A 83 7.53 8.82 13.84
N TYR A 84 7.27 9.73 12.91
CA TYR A 84 7.87 9.69 11.57
C TYR A 84 8.97 10.75 11.40
N THR A 85 9.77 10.59 10.34
CA THR A 85 10.77 11.59 9.95
C THR A 85 10.11 12.82 9.31
N PRO A 86 10.79 13.99 9.29
CA PRO A 86 10.17 15.27 8.92
C PRO A 86 9.48 15.30 7.55
N LEU A 87 10.00 14.54 6.59
CA LEU A 87 9.47 14.50 5.23
C LEU A 87 7.98 14.14 5.19
N TYR A 88 7.54 13.19 6.03
CA TYR A 88 6.16 12.75 6.04
C TYR A 88 5.21 13.89 6.43
N TYR A 89 5.52 14.60 7.52
CA TYR A 89 4.73 15.75 7.98
C TYR A 89 4.80 16.93 7.00
N MET A 90 5.97 17.18 6.41
CA MET A 90 6.15 18.22 5.39
C MET A 90 5.27 17.99 4.16
N LEU A 91 5.09 16.73 3.73
CA LEU A 91 4.20 16.40 2.60
C LEU A 91 2.72 16.56 2.95
N LEU A 92 2.33 16.36 4.21
CA LEU A 92 0.95 16.52 4.68
C LEU A 92 0.58 17.95 5.09
N THR A 93 1.56 18.81 5.33
CA THR A 93 1.34 20.20 5.76
C THR A 93 0.63 21.06 4.70
N PRO A 94 1.02 21.05 3.41
CA PRO A 94 0.31 21.81 2.37
C PRO A 94 -1.18 21.48 2.27
N PRO A 95 -1.61 20.20 2.14
CA PRO A 95 -3.05 19.90 2.08
C PRO A 95 -3.78 20.25 3.37
N MET A 96 -3.15 20.13 4.55
CA MET A 96 -3.71 20.63 5.81
C MET A 96 -3.99 22.14 5.76
N LYS A 97 -3.07 22.94 5.21
CA LYS A 97 -3.24 24.40 5.08
C LYS A 97 -4.30 24.78 4.06
N LEU A 98 -4.40 24.03 2.95
CA LEU A 98 -5.30 24.36 1.83
C LEU A 98 -6.73 23.88 2.04
N PHE A 99 -6.90 22.68 2.63
CA PHE A 99 -8.19 22.00 2.72
C PHE A 99 -8.66 21.77 4.16
N GLY A 100 -7.81 22.08 5.15
CA GLY A 100 -8.08 21.81 6.55
C GLY A 100 -7.80 20.36 6.97
N PRO A 101 -8.19 19.98 8.20
CA PRO A 101 -7.91 18.67 8.75
C PRO A 101 -8.67 17.57 8.01
N SER A 102 -7.95 16.56 7.54
CA SER A 102 -8.53 15.39 6.89
C SER A 102 -7.59 14.19 6.97
N PHE A 103 -8.15 13.01 7.27
CA PHE A 103 -7.41 11.74 7.26
C PHE A 103 -7.08 11.24 5.83
N THR A 104 -7.79 11.75 4.82
CA THR A 104 -7.65 11.33 3.41
C THR A 104 -6.23 11.52 2.91
N TRP A 105 -5.58 12.64 3.23
CA TRP A 105 -4.25 12.97 2.71
C TRP A 105 -3.15 12.04 3.22
N GLY A 106 -3.19 11.68 4.52
CA GLY A 106 -2.27 10.70 5.11
C GLY A 106 -2.41 9.33 4.47
N ARG A 107 -3.65 8.90 4.21
CA ARG A 107 -3.97 7.62 3.56
C ARG A 107 -3.52 7.59 2.09
N LEU A 108 -3.77 8.65 1.33
CA LEU A 108 -3.31 8.77 -0.06
C LEU A 108 -1.79 8.76 -0.17
N LEU A 109 -1.09 9.46 0.73
CA LEU A 109 0.36 9.47 0.77
C LEU A 109 0.93 8.07 1.06
N ALA A 110 0.36 7.36 2.04
CA ALA A 110 0.76 5.99 2.36
C ALA A 110 0.52 5.02 1.17
N LEU A 111 -0.62 5.16 0.48
CA LEU A 111 -0.92 4.37 -0.72
C LEU A 111 0.07 4.66 -1.85
N ALA A 112 0.37 5.94 -2.11
CA ALA A 112 1.34 6.33 -3.12
C ALA A 112 2.74 5.78 -2.82
N ALA A 113 3.17 5.82 -1.56
CA ALA A 113 4.44 5.24 -1.13
C ALA A 113 4.47 3.72 -1.32
N ALA A 114 3.40 3.02 -0.96
CA ALA A 114 3.30 1.57 -1.15
C ALA A 114 3.39 1.17 -2.64
N LEU A 115 2.70 1.89 -3.52
CA LEU A 115 2.77 1.67 -4.98
C LEU A 115 4.16 1.98 -5.55
N ALA A 116 4.80 3.06 -5.07
CA ALA A 116 6.15 3.41 -5.48
C ALA A 116 7.15 2.31 -5.08
N ILE A 117 7.07 1.80 -3.85
CA ILE A 117 7.92 0.70 -3.37
C ILE A 117 7.67 -0.57 -4.21
N ALA A 118 6.41 -0.94 -4.47
CA ALA A 118 6.09 -2.08 -5.32
C ALA A 118 6.66 -1.93 -6.74
N GLY A 119 6.54 -0.74 -7.33
CA GLY A 119 7.11 -0.40 -8.63
C GLY A 119 8.64 -0.49 -8.65
N LEU A 120 9.31 -0.02 -7.59
CA LEU A 120 10.76 -0.12 -7.43
C LEU A 120 11.21 -1.58 -7.31
N ILE A 121 10.53 -2.39 -6.50
CA ILE A 121 10.80 -3.82 -6.38
C ILE A 121 10.68 -4.50 -7.74
N TRP A 122 9.61 -4.22 -8.48
CA TRP A 122 9.40 -4.75 -9.83
C TRP A 122 10.52 -4.32 -10.79
N ALA A 123 10.83 -3.02 -10.84
CA ALA A 123 11.88 -2.48 -11.73
C ALA A 123 13.25 -3.11 -11.46
N LEU A 124 13.54 -3.43 -10.19
CA LEU A 124 14.76 -4.12 -9.80
C LEU A 124 14.72 -5.61 -10.15
N LEU A 125 13.62 -6.32 -9.91
CA LEU A 125 13.59 -7.77 -10.06
C LEU A 125 13.23 -8.27 -11.46
N ALA A 126 12.36 -7.57 -12.21
CA ALA A 126 11.88 -8.02 -13.51
C ALA A 126 13.01 -8.35 -14.52
N PRO A 127 14.09 -7.56 -14.63
CA PRO A 127 15.21 -7.89 -15.52
C PRO A 127 16.00 -9.15 -15.10
N ARG A 128 15.83 -9.62 -13.85
CA ARG A 128 16.57 -10.76 -13.28
C ARG A 128 15.78 -12.07 -13.37
N LEU A 129 14.47 -12.03 -13.58
CA LEU A 129 13.59 -13.20 -13.58
C LEU A 129 13.81 -14.17 -14.76
N GLY A 130 14.56 -13.78 -15.80
CA GLY A 130 14.91 -14.63 -16.95
C GLY A 130 16.40 -14.96 -17.08
N ARG A 131 17.22 -14.72 -16.04
CA ARG A 131 18.68 -14.91 -16.07
C ARG A 131 19.16 -16.10 -15.22
N TRP A 132 18.28 -17.07 -14.95
CA TRP A 132 18.58 -18.34 -14.28
C TRP A 132 18.63 -19.49 -15.28
#